data_AF-A0A0M8T5X0-F1
#
_entry.id   AF-A0A0M8T5X0-F1
#
_cell.length_a   1.000
_cell.length_b   1.000
_cell.length_c   1.000
_cell.angle_alpha   90.00
_cell.angle_beta   90.00
_cell.angle_gamma   90.00
#
_symmetry.space_group_name_H-M   'P 1'
#
loop_
_entity.id
_entity.type
_entity.pdbx_description
1 polymer ?
#
loop_
_entity_poly.entity_id
_entity_poly.type
_entity_poly.pdbx_seq_one_letter_code
_entity_poly.pdbx_strand_id
1 'polypeptide(L)'
;MARRIGDPVAVALGAGAGETAGVLGEHGAVKVLTSDASEFAEYLVVPKVDALQAAVEAVSPAAVLVVSSAEGKEIAARLALRIGSGIITDATDLEAGEEGPV
;
A
#
# COMPACT_ATOMS: atom_id res chain seq x y z
N MET A 1 8.79 2.13 9.89
CA MET A 1 9.67 1.51 8.88
C MET A 1 9.68 2.31 7.58
N ALA A 2 8.54 2.56 6.92
CA ALA A 2 8.48 3.29 5.64
C ALA A 2 9.22 4.65 5.61
N ARG A 3 9.15 5.46 6.68
CA ARG A 3 9.89 6.73 6.77
C ARG A 3 11.41 6.61 6.59
N ARG A 4 12.00 5.42 6.80
CA ARG A 4 13.45 5.19 6.61
C ARG A 4 13.84 5.21 5.12
N ILE A 5 12.88 5.03 4.21
CA ILE A 5 13.13 4.93 2.77
C ILE A 5 12.40 6.00 1.94
N GLY A 6 11.81 7.02 2.58
CA GLY A 6 11.16 8.14 1.90
C GLY A 6 9.91 8.65 2.60
N ASP A 7 9.07 9.36 1.84
CA ASP A 7 7.85 10.02 2.29
C ASP A 7 6.63 9.08 2.14
N PRO A 8 6.10 8.47 3.22
CA PRO A 8 5.10 7.42 3.10
C PRO A 8 3.72 7.96 2.69
N VAL A 9 3.11 7.31 1.70
CA VAL A 9 1.69 7.50 1.35
C VAL A 9 0.90 6.30 1.84
N ALA A 10 -0.12 6.54 2.66
CA ALA A 10 -1.02 5.49 3.15
C ALA A 10 -2.25 5.36 2.24
N VAL A 11 -2.75 4.12 2.08
CA VAL A 11 -4.00 3.81 1.39
C VAL A 11 -4.97 3.22 2.40
N ALA A 12 -6.10 3.88 2.64
CA ALA A 12 -7.17 3.42 3.53
C ALA A 12 -8.44 3.14 2.72
N LEU A 13 -8.99 1.93 2.86
CA LEU A 13 -10.09 1.44 2.03
C LEU A 13 -11.24 0.93 2.90
N GLY A 14 -12.46 1.17 2.46
CA GLY A 14 -13.69 0.72 3.12
C GLY A 14 -14.35 1.81 3.97
N ALA A 15 -15.50 1.46 4.55
CA ALA A 15 -16.30 2.38 5.34
C ALA A 15 -15.47 3.06 6.45
N GLY A 16 -15.56 4.38 6.54
CA GLY A 16 -14.80 5.17 7.53
C GLY A 16 -13.34 5.44 7.15
N ALA A 17 -12.87 5.06 5.96
CA ALA A 17 -11.47 5.28 5.54
C ALA A 17 -11.03 6.75 5.70
N GLY A 18 -11.90 7.72 5.38
CA GLY A 18 -11.62 9.15 5.54
C GLY A 18 -11.27 9.57 6.97
N GLU A 19 -11.85 8.91 7.97
CA GLU A 19 -11.67 9.22 9.39
C GLU A 19 -10.29 8.78 9.90
N THR A 20 -9.63 7.85 9.19
CA THR A 20 -8.31 7.32 9.59
C THR A 20 -7.15 8.27 9.28
N ALA A 21 -7.39 9.32 8.49
CA ALA A 21 -6.32 10.18 7.97
C ALA A 21 -5.49 10.85 9.08
N GLY A 22 -6.15 11.33 10.16
CA GLY A 22 -5.46 11.95 11.29
C GLY A 22 -4.50 10.98 11.99
N VAL A 23 -4.99 9.80 12.34
CA VAL A 23 -4.20 8.74 13.01
C VAL A 23 -3.05 8.26 12.11
N LEU A 24 -3.30 8.06 10.82
CA LEU A 24 -2.25 7.68 9.87
C LEU A 24 -1.17 8.76 9.73
N GLY A 25 -1.54 10.03 9.80
CA GLY A 25 -0.61 11.16 9.85
C GLY A 25 0.29 11.14 11.07
N GLU A 26 -0.27 10.89 12.27
CA GLU A 26 0.51 10.71 13.51
C GLU A 26 1.53 9.57 13.39
N HIS A 27 1.16 8.51 12.67
CA HIS A 27 2.05 7.38 12.38
C HIS A 27 3.01 7.59 11.19
N GLY A 28 2.90 8.71 10.47
CA GLY A 28 3.91 9.13 9.51
C GLY A 28 3.56 9.11 8.05
N ALA A 29 2.29 8.88 7.71
CA ALA A 29 1.84 9.15 6.37
C ALA A 29 1.92 10.66 6.10
N VAL A 30 2.60 11.05 5.01
CA VAL A 30 2.60 12.45 4.54
C VAL A 30 1.36 12.75 3.68
N LYS A 31 0.73 11.70 3.17
CA LYS A 31 -0.50 11.75 2.37
C LYS A 31 -1.31 10.48 2.64
N VAL A 32 -2.63 10.61 2.68
CA VAL A 32 -3.56 9.49 2.82
C VAL A 32 -4.51 9.49 1.63
N LEU A 33 -4.52 8.40 0.88
CA LEU A 33 -5.50 8.13 -0.18
C LEU A 33 -6.62 7.29 0.43
N THR A 34 -7.86 7.71 0.25
CA THR A 34 -9.02 7.08 0.89
C THR A 34 -10.08 6.72 -0.14
N SER A 35 -10.74 5.57 0.05
CA SER A 35 -11.98 5.23 -0.66
C SER A 35 -12.91 4.47 0.27
N ASP A 36 -14.16 4.87 0.34
CA ASP A 36 -15.19 4.33 1.23
C ASP A 36 -16.20 3.40 0.52
N ALA A 37 -15.87 2.97 -0.71
CA ALA A 37 -16.73 2.12 -1.51
C ALA A 37 -17.10 0.81 -0.81
N SER A 38 -18.37 0.40 -0.92
CA SER A 38 -18.89 -0.82 -0.26
C SER A 38 -18.25 -2.11 -0.79
N GLU A 39 -17.71 -2.07 -2.01
CA GLU A 39 -17.02 -3.19 -2.65
C GLU A 39 -15.84 -3.73 -1.82
N PHE A 40 -15.22 -2.90 -0.96
CA PHE A 40 -14.15 -3.36 -0.06
C PHE A 40 -14.65 -4.25 1.07
N ALA A 41 -15.96 -4.23 1.37
CA ALA A 41 -16.61 -5.14 2.29
C ALA A 41 -17.27 -6.32 1.58
N GLU A 42 -17.71 -6.14 0.34
CA GLU A 42 -18.43 -7.16 -0.45
C GLU A 42 -17.49 -8.13 -1.17
N TYR A 43 -16.29 -7.67 -1.53
CA TYR A 43 -15.30 -8.46 -2.24
C TYR A 43 -13.95 -8.46 -1.52
N LEU A 44 -13.27 -9.59 -1.60
CA LEU A 44 -12.02 -9.79 -0.87
C LEU A 44 -10.87 -9.00 -1.52
N VAL A 45 -10.35 -9.51 -2.63
CA VAL A 45 -9.01 -9.12 -3.11
C VAL A 45 -9.05 -8.11 -4.25
N VAL A 46 -9.95 -8.28 -5.22
CA VAL A 46 -9.90 -7.54 -6.49
C VAL A 46 -9.99 -6.02 -6.30
N PRO A 47 -10.97 -5.46 -5.56
CA PRO A 47 -11.03 -4.01 -5.40
C PRO A 47 -9.79 -3.42 -4.70
N LYS A 48 -9.19 -4.16 -3.76
CA LYS A 48 -7.96 -3.73 -3.08
C LYS A 48 -6.77 -3.68 -4.04
N VAL A 49 -6.68 -4.62 -4.98
CA VAL A 49 -5.67 -4.60 -6.05
C VAL A 49 -5.91 -3.42 -7.00
N ASP A 50 -7.16 -3.17 -7.39
CA ASP A 50 -7.52 -2.05 -8.27
C ASP A 50 -7.18 -0.70 -7.62
N ALA A 51 -7.51 -0.54 -6.34
CA ALA A 51 -7.18 0.66 -5.57
C ALA A 51 -5.67 0.88 -5.41
N LEU A 52 -4.89 -0.18 -5.14
CA LEU A 52 -3.44 -0.07 -5.05
C LEU A 52 -2.80 0.22 -6.40
N GLN A 53 -3.32 -0.33 -7.50
CA GLN A 53 -2.86 0.02 -8.84
C GLN A 53 -3.10 1.50 -9.13
N ALA A 54 -4.31 2.01 -8.86
CA ALA A 54 -4.61 3.42 -9.02
C ALA A 54 -3.71 4.32 -8.15
N ALA A 55 -3.39 3.88 -6.92
CA ALA A 55 -2.45 4.59 -6.06
C ALA A 55 -1.02 4.59 -6.63
N VAL A 56 -0.55 3.47 -7.19
CA VAL A 56 0.75 3.38 -7.86
C VAL A 56 0.80 4.32 -9.06
N GLU A 57 -0.23 4.34 -9.90
CA GLU A 57 -0.32 5.24 -11.06
C GLU A 57 -0.32 6.72 -10.65
N ALA A 58 -1.03 7.06 -9.56
CA ALA A 58 -1.15 8.44 -9.09
C ALA A 58 0.08 8.96 -8.32
N VAL A 59 0.85 8.08 -7.68
CA VAL A 59 1.95 8.46 -6.78
C VAL A 59 3.33 8.09 -7.33
N SER A 60 3.41 7.10 -8.23
CA SER A 60 4.68 6.53 -8.73
C SER A 60 5.67 6.19 -7.59
N PRO A 61 5.27 5.35 -6.61
CA PRO A 61 6.10 5.06 -5.46
C PRO A 61 7.29 4.16 -5.82
N ALA A 62 8.37 4.26 -5.04
CA ALA A 62 9.51 3.35 -5.14
C ALA A 62 9.19 1.92 -4.70
N ALA A 63 8.29 1.76 -3.73
CA ALA A 63 7.86 0.47 -3.20
C ALA A 63 6.43 0.53 -2.68
N VAL A 64 5.75 -0.61 -2.71
CA VAL A 64 4.44 -0.82 -2.09
C VAL A 64 4.61 -1.81 -0.94
N LEU A 65 4.30 -1.36 0.28
CA LEU A 65 4.39 -2.21 1.47
C LEU A 65 3.01 -2.75 1.81
N VAL A 66 2.91 -4.07 1.94
CA VAL A 66 1.67 -4.78 2.31
C VAL A 66 1.99 -5.70 3.48
N VAL A 67 1.04 -5.82 4.41
CA VAL A 67 1.17 -6.78 5.52
C VAL A 67 1.27 -8.20 4.95
N SER A 68 2.23 -8.99 5.45
CA SER A 68 2.48 -10.36 4.98
C SER A 68 1.45 -11.38 5.51
N SER A 69 0.16 -11.11 5.32
CA SER A 69 -0.94 -12.06 5.59
C SER A 69 -1.25 -12.91 4.34
N ALA A 70 -2.09 -13.94 4.47
CA ALA A 70 -2.53 -14.73 3.30
C ALA A 70 -3.19 -13.85 2.23
N GLU A 71 -4.11 -12.97 2.64
CA GLU A 71 -4.76 -12.01 1.76
C GLU A 71 -3.77 -10.97 1.22
N GLY A 72 -2.88 -10.44 2.07
CA GLY A 72 -1.89 -9.44 1.67
C GLY A 72 -0.91 -9.96 0.62
N LYS A 73 -0.48 -11.24 0.73
CA LYS A 73 0.35 -11.91 -0.29
C LYS A 73 -0.39 -12.06 -1.61
N GLU A 74 -1.68 -12.39 -1.58
CA GLU A 74 -2.49 -12.48 -2.79
C GLU A 74 -2.65 -11.10 -3.47
N ILE A 75 -2.96 -10.06 -2.69
CA ILE A 75 -3.06 -8.68 -3.17
C ILE A 75 -1.73 -8.23 -3.81
N ALA A 76 -0.62 -8.40 -3.09
CA ALA A 76 0.71 -7.99 -3.54
C ALA A 76 1.13 -8.73 -4.82
N ALA A 77 0.90 -10.05 -4.90
CA ALA A 77 1.26 -10.83 -6.08
C ALA A 77 0.45 -10.41 -7.32
N ARG A 78 -0.86 -10.17 -7.15
CA ARG A 78 -1.72 -9.68 -8.24
C ARG A 78 -1.32 -8.27 -8.69
N LEU A 79 -1.02 -7.37 -7.75
CA LEU A 79 -0.54 -6.03 -8.06
C LEU A 79 0.78 -6.08 -8.83
N ALA A 80 1.76 -6.84 -8.32
CA ALA A 80 3.09 -7.00 -8.92
C ALA A 80 2.98 -7.47 -10.38
N LEU A 81 2.12 -8.45 -10.67
CA LEU A 81 1.85 -8.90 -12.04
C LEU A 81 1.29 -7.78 -12.93
N ARG A 82 0.37 -6.96 -12.43
CA ARG A 82 -0.27 -5.90 -13.22
C ARG A 82 0.68 -4.74 -13.54
N ILE A 83 1.56 -4.39 -12.61
CA ILE A 83 2.49 -3.26 -12.77
C ILE A 83 3.88 -3.69 -13.27
N GLY A 84 4.07 -4.97 -13.59
CA GLY A 84 5.34 -5.49 -14.08
C GLY A 84 6.47 -5.43 -13.05
N SER A 85 6.16 -5.62 -11.77
CA SER A 85 7.13 -5.54 -10.66
C SER A 85 7.40 -6.90 -10.01
N GLY A 86 8.44 -6.95 -9.19
CA GLY A 86 8.76 -8.10 -8.34
C GLY A 86 7.96 -8.08 -7.02
N ILE A 87 8.07 -9.16 -6.25
CA ILE A 87 7.52 -9.26 -4.90
C ILE A 87 8.53 -9.91 -3.96
N ILE A 88 8.69 -9.32 -2.78
CA ILE A 88 9.41 -9.90 -1.64
C ILE A 88 8.36 -10.17 -0.56
N THR A 89 8.30 -11.42 -0.08
CA THR A 89 7.34 -11.82 0.97
C THR A 89 8.05 -12.13 2.26
N ASP A 90 7.35 -11.96 3.39
CA ASP A 90 7.88 -12.23 4.74
C ASP A 90 9.15 -11.42 5.08
N ALA A 91 9.28 -10.22 4.49
CA ALA A 91 10.31 -9.26 4.88
C ALA A 91 10.09 -8.81 6.33
N THR A 92 11.14 -8.90 7.14
CA THR A 92 11.12 -8.48 8.55
C THR A 92 11.75 -7.11 8.77
N ASP A 93 12.51 -6.61 7.79
CA ASP A 93 13.12 -5.29 7.82
C ASP A 93 13.21 -4.67 6.41
N LEU A 94 13.47 -3.36 6.37
CA LEU A 94 13.56 -2.56 5.16
C LEU A 94 14.48 -1.36 5.38
N GLU A 95 15.53 -1.27 4.59
CA GLU A 95 16.51 -0.18 4.57
C GLU A 95 16.69 0.30 3.13
N ALA A 96 17.12 1.54 2.95
CA ALA A 96 17.48 2.04 1.63
C ALA A 96 18.90 1.59 1.28
N GLY A 97 19.08 1.03 0.08
CA GLY A 97 20.38 0.73 -0.50
C GLY A 97 21.19 1.99 -0.79
N GLU A 98 22.49 1.82 -1.06
CA GLU A 98 23.43 2.92 -1.25
C GLU A 98 23.02 3.92 -2.33
N GLU A 99 22.29 3.47 -3.37
CA GLU A 99 21.82 4.30 -4.47
C GLU A 99 20.33 4.74 -4.35
N GLY A 100 19.56 4.14 -3.42
CA GLY A 100 18.15 4.40 -3.07
C GLY A 100 17.13 4.39 -4.23
N PRO A 101 16.06 3.56 -4.17
CA PRO A 101 14.95 3.82 -3.24
C PRO A 101 14.25 2.58 -2.66
N VAL A 102 14.85 1.39 -2.79
CA VAL A 102 14.88 0.33 -1.77
C VAL A 102 16.22 -0.36 -1.88
#